data_AF-R1BFL4-F1
#
_entry.id   AF-R1BFL4-F1
#
_cell.length_a   1.000
_cell.length_b   1.000
_cell.length_c   1.000
_cell.angle_alpha   90.00
_cell.angle_beta   90.00
_cell.angle_gamma   90.00
#
_symmetry.space_group_name_H-M   'P 1'
#
loop_
_entity.id
_entity.type
_entity.pdbx_description
1 polymer ?
#
loop_
_entity_poly.entity_id
_entity_poly.type
_entity_poly.pdbx_seq_one_letter_code
_entity_poly.pdbx_strand_id
1 'polypeptide(L)'
;MAGSSGGSGGAGAPPAKLEQLPAFKEVRDASERRALFLKKLQLCSWPMDFTNGQIDARDKEIKRQTLLELMDYINSTKGAFSERTYPDVVHMIAANLFR
;
A
#
# COMPACT_ATOMS: atom_id res chain seq x y z
N MET A 1 -10.65 14.41 36.48
CA MET A 1 -10.62 15.60 35.61
C MET A 1 -9.41 15.49 34.70
N ALA A 2 -9.67 15.61 33.40
CA ALA A 2 -8.79 15.91 32.26
C ALA A 2 -7.34 15.40 32.23
N GLY A 3 -7.00 14.73 31.11
CA GLY A 3 -5.63 14.47 30.71
C GLY A 3 -5.49 13.63 29.45
N SER A 4 -6.20 13.97 28.38
CA SER A 4 -5.96 13.44 27.02
C SER A 4 -4.60 13.92 26.50
N SER A 5 -3.79 13.02 25.94
CA SER A 5 -2.81 13.30 24.88
C SER A 5 -1.99 12.02 24.62
N GLY A 6 -1.82 11.51 23.41
CA GLY A 6 -2.25 11.94 22.11
C GLY A 6 -2.06 10.76 21.16
N GLY A 7 -2.99 10.62 20.21
CA GLY A 7 -2.77 9.73 19.08
C GLY A 7 -1.56 10.22 18.30
N SER A 8 -0.54 9.38 18.19
CA SER A 8 0.53 9.56 17.22
C SER A 8 -0.06 9.25 15.85
N GLY A 9 -0.64 10.29 15.22
CA GLY A 9 -1.00 10.29 13.83
C GLY A 9 0.23 9.89 13.00
N GLY A 10 0.08 8.82 12.23
CA GLY A 10 1.07 8.41 11.26
C GLY A 10 1.31 9.52 10.25
N ALA A 11 2.50 10.08 10.29
CA ALA A 11 3.09 10.76 9.16
C ALA A 11 4.40 10.02 8.87
N GLY A 12 4.27 8.87 8.20
CA GLY A 12 5.42 8.23 7.58
C GLY A 12 6.00 9.20 6.57
N ALA A 13 7.28 9.53 6.71
CA ALA A 13 8.01 10.32 5.74
C ALA A 13 7.84 9.71 4.33
N PRO A 14 7.86 10.53 3.25
CA PRO A 14 7.93 9.99 1.90
C PRO A 14 9.06 8.97 1.82
N PRO A 15 8.83 7.76 1.28
CA PRO A 15 9.94 6.88 0.97
C PRO A 15 10.85 7.64 0.01
N ALA A 16 12.13 7.82 0.37
CA ALA A 16 13.09 8.59 -0.42
C ALA A 16 13.21 8.09 -1.87
N LYS A 17 12.83 6.82 -2.11
CA LYS A 17 12.52 6.16 -3.39
C LYS A 17 11.55 5.01 -3.12
N LEU A 18 10.62 4.70 -4.03
CA LEU A 18 9.82 3.48 -3.90
C LEU A 18 10.74 2.24 -3.96
N GLU A 19 10.78 1.47 -2.88
CA GLU A 19 11.51 0.21 -2.84
C GLU A 19 10.64 -0.92 -3.40
N GLN A 20 11.27 -1.80 -4.21
CA GLN A 20 10.59 -2.97 -4.77
C GLN A 20 10.42 -4.02 -3.67
N LEU A 21 9.18 -4.23 -3.23
CA LEU A 21 8.83 -5.24 -2.25
C LEU A 21 8.83 -6.65 -2.87
N PRO A 22 9.14 -7.72 -2.11
CA PRO A 22 9.10 -9.11 -2.59
C PRO A 22 7.78 -9.48 -3.27
N ALA A 23 7.81 -10.43 -4.19
CA ALA A 23 6.62 -10.90 -4.88
C ALA A 23 5.80 -11.83 -3.97
N PHE A 24 4.47 -11.83 -4.10
CA PHE A 24 3.62 -12.73 -3.30
C PHE A 24 3.92 -14.23 -3.49
N LYS A 25 4.52 -14.61 -4.63
CA LYS A 25 4.89 -16.00 -4.96
C LYS A 25 6.12 -16.48 -4.19
N GLU A 26 6.97 -15.56 -3.72
CA GLU A 26 8.20 -15.88 -2.99
C GLU A 26 7.91 -16.16 -1.51
N VAL A 27 6.83 -15.60 -0.98
CA VAL A 27 6.41 -15.78 0.41
C VAL A 27 5.45 -16.96 0.52
N ARG A 28 5.88 -18.05 1.18
CA ARG A 28 5.06 -19.25 1.35
C ARG A 28 4.11 -19.16 2.54
N ASP A 29 4.49 -18.42 3.58
CA ASP A 29 3.70 -18.30 4.81
C ASP A 29 2.49 -17.37 4.63
N ALA A 30 1.32 -17.82 5.04
CA ALA A 30 0.06 -17.08 4.86
C ALA A 30 -0.04 -15.82 5.75
N SER A 31 0.62 -15.81 6.91
CA SER A 31 0.69 -14.64 7.80
C SER A 31 1.61 -13.58 7.21
N GLU A 32 2.79 -13.99 6.75
CA GLU A 32 3.75 -13.08 6.10
C GLU A 32 3.18 -12.50 4.80
N ARG A 33 2.46 -13.29 4.00
CA ARG A 33 1.75 -12.78 2.81
C ARG A 33 0.74 -11.70 3.16
N ARG A 34 0.00 -11.84 4.27
CA ARG A 34 -0.94 -10.80 4.73
C ARG A 34 -0.21 -9.54 5.20
N ALA A 35 0.91 -9.68 5.92
CA ALA A 35 1.73 -8.54 6.31
C ALA A 35 2.31 -7.82 5.08
N LEU A 36 2.75 -8.57 4.07
CA LEU A 36 3.23 -8.04 2.79
C LEU A 36 2.11 -7.31 2.03
N PHE A 37 0.89 -7.84 2.05
CA PHE A 37 -0.28 -7.19 1.45
C PHE A 37 -0.52 -5.80 2.04
N LEU A 38 -0.49 -5.66 3.36
CA LEU A 38 -0.63 -4.36 4.04
C LEU A 38 0.51 -3.40 3.65
N LYS A 39 1.76 -3.86 3.64
CA LYS A 39 2.91 -3.02 3.23
C LYS A 39 2.77 -2.52 1.79
N LYS A 40 2.34 -3.39 0.86
CA LYS A 40 2.11 -3.01 -0.55
C LYS A 40 0.96 -2.01 -0.68
N LEU A 41 -0.13 -2.15 0.08
CA LEU A 41 -1.22 -1.16 0.10
C LEU A 41 -0.74 0.22 0.58
N GLN A 42 0.04 0.26 1.65
CA GLN A 42 0.61 1.51 2.17
C GLN A 42 1.51 2.19 1.13
N LEU A 43 2.39 1.44 0.47
CA LEU A 43 3.22 1.95 -0.62
C LEU A 43 2.39 2.50 -1.78
N CYS A 44 1.31 1.80 -2.16
CA CYS A 44 0.41 2.26 -3.22
C CYS A 44 -0.49 3.44 -2.81
N SER A 45 -0.57 3.77 -1.52
CA SER A 45 -1.35 4.91 -1.02
C SER A 45 -0.65 6.25 -1.31
N TRP A 46 0.66 6.25 -1.59
CA TRP A 46 1.39 7.46 -1.92
C TRP A 46 0.95 8.04 -3.29
N PRO A 47 0.42 9.28 -3.34
CA PRO A 47 0.03 9.90 -4.60
C PRO A 47 1.27 10.23 -5.44
N MET A 48 1.21 9.97 -6.74
CA MET A 48 2.26 10.37 -7.67
C MET A 48 1.72 11.37 -8.66
N ASP A 49 2.54 12.36 -8.96
CA ASP A 49 2.22 13.39 -9.92
C ASP A 49 2.50 12.88 -11.35
N PHE A 50 1.48 12.90 -12.21
CA PHE A 50 1.58 12.50 -13.61
C PHE A 50 1.73 13.70 -14.56
N THR A 51 1.62 14.94 -14.09
CA THR A 51 1.78 16.12 -14.96
C THR A 51 3.23 16.30 -15.41
N ASN A 52 4.19 15.85 -14.60
CA ASN A 52 5.62 15.91 -14.91
C ASN A 52 6.15 14.51 -15.27
N GLY A 53 5.97 14.11 -16.54
CA GLY A 53 6.18 12.74 -17.02
C GLY A 53 7.59 12.13 -16.89
N GLN A 54 8.63 12.94 -16.65
CA GLN A 54 10.02 12.47 -16.50
C GLN A 54 10.44 12.26 -15.04
N ILE A 55 9.77 12.94 -14.10
CA ILE A 55 10.03 12.79 -12.68
C ILE A 55 9.23 11.55 -12.24
N ASP A 56 9.92 10.58 -11.64
CA ASP A 56 9.35 9.35 -11.06
C ASP A 56 8.92 8.23 -12.01
N ALA A 57 9.44 8.16 -13.25
CA ALA A 57 9.08 7.07 -14.19
C ALA A 57 9.33 5.65 -13.62
N ARG A 58 10.45 5.47 -12.90
CA ARG A 58 10.77 4.20 -12.22
C ARG A 58 9.76 3.88 -11.12
N ASP A 59 9.46 4.85 -10.27
CA ASP A 59 8.60 4.69 -9.10
C ASP A 59 7.14 4.46 -9.53
N LYS A 60 6.71 5.10 -10.63
CA LYS A 60 5.45 4.85 -11.33
C LYS A 60 5.34 3.41 -11.81
N GLU A 61 6.39 2.86 -12.43
CA GLU A 61 6.40 1.47 -12.87
C GLU A 61 6.37 0.49 -11.67
N ILE A 62 7.11 0.78 -10.59
CA ILE A 62 7.08 -0.03 -9.37
C ILE A 62 5.68 -0.05 -8.76
N LYS A 63 5.01 1.10 -8.65
CA LYS A 63 3.63 1.16 -8.15
C LYS A 63 2.67 0.40 -9.08
N ARG A 64 2.83 0.53 -10.40
CA ARG A 64 2.00 -0.18 -11.38
C ARG A 64 2.12 -1.71 -11.20
N GLN A 65 3.33 -2.22 -11.11
CA GLN A 65 3.58 -3.66 -10.87
C GLN A 65 3.00 -4.10 -9.51
N THR A 66 3.19 -3.30 -8.46
CA THR A 66 2.68 -3.60 -7.13
C THR A 66 1.14 -3.65 -7.10
N LEU A 67 0.46 -2.74 -7.79
CA LEU A 67 -0.99 -2.75 -7.92
C LEU A 67 -1.52 -3.98 -8.66
N LEU A 68 -0.82 -4.43 -9.71
CA LEU A 68 -1.17 -5.67 -10.42
C LEU A 68 -1.01 -6.89 -9.51
N GLU A 69 0.08 -6.98 -8.78
CA GLU A 69 0.30 -8.05 -7.81
C GLU A 69 -0.77 -8.07 -6.70
N LEU A 70 -1.17 -6.89 -6.22
CA LEU A 70 -2.26 -6.76 -5.24
C LEU A 70 -3.59 -7.29 -5.81
N MET A 71 -3.89 -6.97 -7.07
CA MET A 71 -5.07 -7.47 -7.77
C MET A 71 -5.05 -9.00 -7.90
N ASP A 72 -3.92 -9.56 -8.34
CA ASP A 72 -3.73 -11.02 -8.44
C ASP A 72 -3.85 -11.72 -7.09
N TYR A 73 -3.29 -11.11 -6.03
CA TYR A 73 -3.40 -11.63 -4.67
C TYR A 73 -4.86 -11.69 -4.20
N ILE A 74 -5.63 -10.62 -4.43
CA ILE A 74 -7.05 -10.55 -4.08
C ILE A 74 -7.85 -11.62 -4.84
N ASN A 75 -7.61 -11.77 -6.14
CA ASN A 75 -8.31 -12.74 -6.98
C ASN A 75 -8.00 -14.19 -6.61
N SER A 76 -6.78 -14.47 -6.14
CA SER A 76 -6.33 -15.84 -5.80
C SER A 76 -6.54 -16.22 -4.32
N THR A 77 -6.79 -15.26 -3.43
CA THR A 77 -6.85 -15.49 -1.99
C THR A 77 -8.26 -15.30 -1.44
N LYS A 78 -8.90 -16.40 -1.02
CA LYS A 78 -10.17 -16.33 -0.27
C LYS A 78 -9.95 -15.60 1.06
N GLY A 79 -10.76 -14.57 1.31
CA GLY A 79 -10.66 -13.75 2.52
C GLY A 79 -9.51 -12.73 2.51
N ALA A 80 -9.05 -12.28 1.33
CA ALA A 80 -8.11 -11.17 1.21
C ALA A 80 -8.65 -9.87 1.86
N PHE A 81 -9.96 -9.66 1.74
CA PHE A 81 -10.69 -8.63 2.46
C PHE A 81 -11.17 -9.17 3.80
N SER A 82 -10.56 -8.70 4.87
CA SER A 82 -10.89 -9.00 6.27
C SER A 82 -11.06 -7.70 7.03
N GLU A 83 -11.68 -7.73 8.20
CA GLU A 83 -11.85 -6.51 9.04
C GLU A 83 -10.52 -5.79 9.31
N ARG A 84 -9.41 -6.53 9.37
CA ARG A 84 -8.07 -5.96 9.59
C ARG A 84 -7.46 -5.31 8.35
N THR A 85 -7.80 -5.77 7.15
CA THR A 85 -7.24 -5.25 5.89
C THR A 85 -8.13 -4.18 5.25
N TYR A 86 -9.41 -4.15 5.63
CA TYR A 86 -10.40 -3.24 5.06
C TYR A 86 -10.04 -1.75 5.21
N PRO A 87 -9.58 -1.26 6.38
CA PRO A 87 -9.23 0.16 6.54
C PRO A 87 -8.10 0.61 5.60
N ASP A 88 -7.04 -0.20 5.46
CA ASP A 88 -5.91 0.09 4.58
C ASP A 88 -6.31 0.09 3.09
N VAL A 89 -7.18 -0.84 2.68
CA VAL A 89 -7.70 -0.87 1.30
C VAL A 89 -8.51 0.39 1.00
N VAL A 90 -9.42 0.76 1.88
CA VAL A 90 -10.25 1.97 1.72
C VAL A 90 -9.38 3.22 1.70
N HIS A 91 -8.39 3.31 2.60
CA HIS A 91 -7.45 4.43 2.64
C HIS A 91 -6.66 4.55 1.33
N MET A 92 -6.12 3.44 0.82
CA MET A 92 -5.37 3.43 -0.45
C MET A 92 -6.25 3.89 -1.61
N ILE A 93 -7.49 3.39 -1.71
CA ILE A 93 -8.44 3.81 -2.75
C ILE A 93 -8.75 5.30 -2.61
N ALA A 94 -9.06 5.75 -1.39
CA ALA A 94 -9.41 7.14 -1.13
C ALA A 94 -8.29 8.11 -1.51
N ALA A 95 -7.05 7.81 -1.12
CA ALA A 95 -5.88 8.62 -1.43
C ALA A 95 -5.56 8.72 -2.94
N ASN A 96 -6.01 7.74 -3.74
CA ASN A 96 -5.78 7.71 -5.18
C ASN A 96 -6.96 8.22 -6.02
N LEU A 97 -8.20 8.11 -5.53
CA LEU A 97 -9.41 8.50 -6.27
C LEU A 97 -9.96 9.87 -5.88
N PHE A 98 -9.88 10.24 -4.60
CA PHE A 98 -10.30 11.55 -4.13
C PHE A 98 -9.07 12.46 -4.07
N ARG A 99 -8.97 13.38 -5.02
CA ARG A 99 -7.83 14.27 -5.25
C ARG A 99 -8.31 15.71 -5.22
#